data_AF-A0A420WLA8-F1
#
_entry.id   AF-A0A420WLA8-F1
#
_cell.length_a   1.000
_cell.length_b   1.000
_cell.length_c   1.000
_cell.angle_alpha   90.00
_cell.angle_beta   90.00
_cell.angle_gamma   90.00
#
_symmetry.space_group_name_H-M   'P 1'
#
loop_
_entity.id
_entity.type
_entity.pdbx_description
1 polymer ?
#
loop_
_entity_poly.entity_id
_entity_poly.type
_entity_poly.pdbx_seq_one_letter_code
_entity_poly.pdbx_strand_id
1 'polypeptide(L)'
;MKLKYIFPIMAASLFCFPAAAKPSLNDIQGCQAVLDFVDARVGTVSKYDEKDVKIIQSALRDYNKFLQDEHIAPGLLAFTGGDENKAKAFQTQIDAYKLTIVQGLKQRHPQPRIFTDQAVSINGCYSKAPMSADKTPVMKEALETMVKLAKQG
;
A
#
# COMPACT_ATOMS: atom_id res chain seq x y z
N MET A 1 18.67 65.33 -25.81
CA MET A 1 18.71 63.94 -26.30
C MET A 1 18.31 63.03 -25.15
N LYS A 2 17.07 62.50 -25.13
CA LYS A 2 16.51 61.72 -24.01
C LYS A 2 16.77 60.23 -24.25
N LEU A 3 17.62 59.62 -23.43
CA LEU A 3 17.94 58.19 -23.51
C LEU A 3 16.93 57.40 -22.65
N LYS A 4 16.04 56.65 -23.31
CA LYS A 4 15.08 55.75 -22.68
C LYS A 4 15.78 54.43 -22.33
N TYR A 5 15.92 54.13 -21.04
CA TYR A 5 16.30 52.79 -20.58
C TYR A 5 15.03 51.97 -20.32
N ILE A 6 14.85 50.91 -21.10
CA ILE A 6 13.83 49.87 -20.85
C ILE A 6 14.58 48.68 -20.25
N PHE A 7 14.41 48.45 -18.96
CA PHE A 7 14.86 47.23 -18.28
C PHE A 7 13.84 46.11 -18.54
N PRO A 8 14.22 44.95 -19.12
CA PRO A 8 13.34 43.79 -19.16
C PRO A 8 13.34 43.11 -17.79
N ILE A 9 12.20 43.11 -17.12
CA ILE A 9 11.94 42.34 -15.90
C ILE A 9 11.86 40.87 -16.32
N MET A 10 12.92 40.10 -16.07
CA MET A 10 12.94 38.65 -16.23
C MET A 10 12.16 38.03 -15.06
N ALA A 11 10.86 37.82 -15.26
CA ALA A 11 10.01 37.08 -14.31
C ALA A 11 10.34 35.59 -14.40
N ALA A 12 11.31 35.13 -13.60
CA ALA A 12 11.58 33.71 -13.38
C ALA A 12 10.51 33.12 -12.46
N SER A 13 9.38 32.72 -13.04
CA SER A 13 8.33 31.97 -12.35
C SER A 13 8.82 30.56 -12.01
N LEU A 14 9.39 30.40 -10.83
CA LEU A 14 9.69 29.10 -10.22
C LEU A 14 8.36 28.36 -9.97
N PHE A 15 7.94 27.53 -10.92
CA PHE A 15 6.91 26.52 -10.69
C PHE A 15 7.48 25.44 -9.77
N CYS A 16 7.33 25.66 -8.47
CA CYS A 16 7.58 24.64 -7.45
C CYS A 16 6.40 23.66 -7.50
N PHE A 17 6.50 22.58 -8.28
CA PHE A 17 5.55 21.49 -8.20
C PHE A 17 5.68 20.85 -6.82
N PRO A 18 4.59 20.70 -6.04
CA PRO A 18 4.67 19.99 -4.77
C PRO A 18 5.04 18.54 -5.05
N ALA A 19 6.26 18.16 -4.69
CA ALA A 19 6.64 16.75 -4.65
C ALA A 19 5.80 16.10 -3.54
N ALA A 20 4.86 15.23 -3.92
CA ALA A 20 4.19 14.38 -2.94
C ALA A 20 5.27 13.56 -2.22
N ALA A 21 5.32 13.67 -0.89
CA ALA A 21 6.26 12.90 -0.09
C ALA A 21 5.97 11.42 -0.32
N LYS A 22 7.01 10.65 -0.71
CA LYS A 22 6.88 9.20 -0.85
C LYS A 22 6.45 8.62 0.51
N PRO A 23 5.52 7.64 0.52
CA PRO A 23 5.15 6.97 1.76
C PRO A 23 6.39 6.35 2.43
N SER A 24 6.42 6.37 3.76
CA SER A 24 7.56 5.81 4.50
C SER A 24 7.59 4.28 4.37
N LEU A 25 8.78 3.67 4.47
CA LEU A 25 8.90 2.20 4.51
C LEU A 25 8.06 1.58 5.63
N ASN A 26 7.97 2.26 6.78
CA ASN A 26 7.16 1.85 7.92
C ASN A 26 5.64 1.85 7.61
N ASP A 27 5.16 2.83 6.84
CA ASP A 27 3.78 2.84 6.37
C ASP A 27 3.51 1.66 5.43
N ILE A 28 4.41 1.43 4.46
CA ILE A 28 4.23 0.40 3.44
C ILE A 28 4.31 -1.01 4.04
N GLN A 29 5.25 -1.29 4.94
CA GLN A 29 5.31 -2.59 5.62
C GLN A 29 4.07 -2.83 6.50
N GLY A 30 3.52 -1.78 7.13
CA GLY A 30 2.26 -1.86 7.86
C GLY A 30 1.09 -2.22 6.94
N CYS A 31 1.05 -1.62 5.76
CA CYS A 31 0.08 -1.96 4.73
C CYS A 31 0.19 -3.43 4.29
N GLN A 32 1.39 -3.91 3.98
CA GLN A 32 1.60 -5.30 3.61
C GLN A 32 1.14 -6.28 4.71
N ALA A 33 1.36 -5.95 5.98
CA ALA A 33 0.88 -6.80 7.09
C ALA A 33 -0.66 -6.90 7.15
N VAL A 34 -1.36 -5.80 6.88
CA VAL A 34 -2.85 -5.82 6.79
C VAL A 34 -3.30 -6.63 5.58
N LEU A 35 -2.65 -6.48 4.42
CA LEU A 35 -2.92 -7.27 3.22
C LEU A 35 -2.75 -8.76 3.48
N ASP A 36 -1.60 -9.15 4.06
CA ASP A 36 -1.29 -10.56 4.39
C ASP A 36 -2.31 -11.15 5.38
N PHE A 37 -2.71 -10.36 6.39
CA PHE A 37 -3.73 -10.79 7.34
C PHE A 37 -5.08 -11.04 6.66
N VAL A 38 -5.55 -10.11 5.81
CA VAL A 38 -6.84 -10.23 5.14
C VAL A 38 -6.82 -11.35 4.10
N ASP A 39 -5.78 -11.47 3.27
CA ASP A 39 -5.61 -12.53 2.27
C ASP A 39 -5.75 -13.92 2.90
N ALA A 40 -5.03 -14.14 4.01
CA ALA A 40 -5.12 -15.38 4.76
C ALA A 40 -6.51 -15.56 5.39
N ARG A 41 -7.07 -14.51 6.00
CA ARG A 41 -8.36 -14.60 6.71
C ARG A 41 -9.50 -14.98 5.77
N VAL A 42 -9.67 -14.30 4.63
CA VAL A 42 -10.80 -14.57 3.73
C VAL A 42 -10.82 -16.00 3.21
N GLY A 43 -9.65 -16.61 3.01
CA GLY A 43 -9.53 -18.01 2.57
C GLY A 43 -9.89 -19.05 3.64
N THR A 44 -10.01 -18.64 4.91
CA THR A 44 -10.35 -19.57 6.02
C THR A 44 -11.82 -19.59 6.40
N VAL A 45 -12.63 -18.68 5.84
CA VAL A 45 -14.03 -18.52 6.24
C VAL A 45 -14.94 -19.29 5.28
N SER A 46 -15.48 -20.42 5.73
CA SER A 46 -16.25 -21.35 4.91
C SER A 46 -17.55 -20.79 4.33
N LYS A 47 -18.13 -19.76 4.96
CA LYS A 47 -19.38 -19.13 4.49
C LYS A 47 -19.20 -18.12 3.36
N TYR A 48 -17.96 -17.75 3.03
CA TYR A 48 -17.69 -16.82 1.94
C TYR A 48 -17.71 -17.55 0.60
N ASP A 49 -18.33 -16.91 -0.38
CA ASP A 49 -18.36 -17.41 -1.75
C ASP A 49 -16.95 -17.45 -2.34
N GLU A 50 -16.59 -18.55 -3.00
CA GLU A 50 -15.24 -18.77 -3.53
C GLU A 50 -14.84 -17.72 -4.58
N LYS A 51 -15.80 -17.23 -5.38
CA LYS A 51 -15.54 -16.19 -6.38
C LYS A 51 -15.21 -14.87 -5.69
N ASP A 52 -15.98 -14.49 -4.66
CA ASP A 52 -15.70 -13.29 -3.87
C ASP A 52 -14.32 -13.37 -3.19
N VAL A 53 -13.97 -14.53 -2.62
CA VAL A 53 -12.65 -14.78 -2.02
C VAL A 53 -11.54 -14.60 -3.06
N LYS A 54 -11.68 -15.18 -4.26
CA LYS A 54 -10.68 -15.05 -5.34
C LYS A 54 -10.49 -13.61 -5.81
N ILE A 55 -11.55 -12.83 -5.93
CA ILE A 55 -11.49 -11.40 -6.29
C ILE A 55 -10.61 -10.66 -5.28
N ILE A 56 -10.87 -10.87 -3.99
CA ILE A 56 -10.10 -10.23 -2.92
C ILE A 56 -8.65 -10.69 -2.96
N GLN A 57 -8.39 -12.00 -2.88
CA GLN A 57 -7.03 -12.53 -2.78
C GLN A 57 -6.16 -12.13 -3.98
N SER A 58 -6.70 -12.16 -5.20
CA SER A 58 -5.96 -11.75 -6.39
C SER A 58 -5.55 -10.28 -6.31
N ALA A 59 -6.50 -9.38 -6.02
CA ALA A 59 -6.22 -7.95 -5.95
C ALA A 59 -5.25 -7.59 -4.81
N LEU A 60 -5.40 -8.21 -3.64
CA LEU A 60 -4.53 -7.96 -2.49
C LEU A 60 -3.11 -8.48 -2.74
N ARG A 61 -2.94 -9.65 -3.37
CA ARG A 61 -1.62 -10.22 -3.70
C ARG A 61 -0.90 -9.40 -4.76
N ASP A 62 -1.62 -8.98 -5.81
CA ASP A 62 -1.07 -8.08 -6.83
C ASP A 62 -0.60 -6.77 -6.21
N TYR A 63 -1.41 -6.20 -5.32
CA TYR A 63 -1.04 -4.96 -4.65
C TYR A 63 0.11 -5.14 -3.66
N ASN A 64 0.15 -6.24 -2.91
CA ASN A 64 1.24 -6.56 -2.00
C ASN A 64 2.58 -6.70 -2.74
N LYS A 65 2.54 -7.35 -3.92
CA LYS A 65 3.70 -7.47 -4.82
C LYS A 65 4.14 -6.11 -5.36
N PHE A 66 3.21 -5.28 -5.82
CA PHE A 66 3.51 -3.90 -6.23
C PHE A 66 4.21 -3.11 -5.11
N LEU A 67 3.69 -3.17 -3.87
CA LEU A 67 4.32 -2.52 -2.73
C LEU A 67 5.75 -3.03 -2.47
N GLN A 68 5.98 -4.33 -2.64
CA GLN A 68 7.31 -4.91 -2.48
C GLN A 68 8.27 -4.38 -3.55
N ASP A 69 7.86 -4.44 -4.82
CA ASP A 69 8.72 -4.21 -5.96
C ASP A 69 8.99 -2.71 -6.21
N GLU A 70 7.98 -1.86 -5.99
CA GLU A 70 8.06 -0.41 -6.32
C GLU A 70 8.39 0.46 -5.11
N HIS A 71 8.23 -0.04 -3.89
CA HIS A 71 8.44 0.74 -2.67
C HIS A 71 9.47 0.12 -1.71
N ILE A 72 9.26 -1.12 -1.24
CA ILE A 72 10.11 -1.69 -0.20
C ILE A 72 11.50 -2.00 -0.72
N ALA A 73 11.62 -2.84 -1.76
CA ALA A 73 12.93 -3.25 -2.26
C ALA A 73 13.78 -2.05 -2.73
N PRO A 74 13.25 -1.10 -3.53
CA PRO A 74 14.00 0.09 -3.91
C PRO A 74 14.34 0.99 -2.71
N GLY A 75 13.43 1.12 -1.74
CA GLY A 75 13.66 1.92 -0.55
C GLY A 75 14.74 1.34 0.37
N LEU A 76 14.78 0.02 0.53
CA LEU A 76 15.83 -0.67 1.29
C LEU A 76 17.19 -0.58 0.60
N LEU A 77 17.23 -0.72 -0.72
CA LEU A 77 18.46 -0.58 -1.48
C LEU A 77 19.00 0.86 -1.36
N ALA A 78 18.13 1.86 -1.48
CA ALA A 78 18.50 3.26 -1.28
C ALA A 78 18.99 3.54 0.14
N PHE A 79 18.28 3.02 1.15
CA PHE A 79 18.62 3.20 2.57
C PHE A 79 19.98 2.60 2.93
N THR A 80 20.37 1.52 2.26
CA THR A 80 21.64 0.81 2.48
C THR A 80 22.78 1.29 1.59
N GLY A 81 22.56 2.35 0.80
CA GLY A 81 23.57 2.88 -0.10
C GLY A 81 23.90 1.95 -1.27
N GLY A 82 22.95 1.10 -1.69
CA GLY A 82 23.12 0.13 -2.78
C GLY A 82 23.68 -1.23 -2.34
N ASP A 83 23.86 -1.46 -1.03
CA ASP A 83 24.37 -2.72 -0.50
C ASP A 83 23.26 -3.77 -0.43
N GLU A 84 23.20 -4.65 -1.44
CA GLU A 84 22.17 -5.69 -1.55
C GLU A 84 22.12 -6.65 -0.36
N ASN A 85 23.27 -6.97 0.23
CA ASN A 85 23.33 -7.87 1.40
C ASN A 85 22.70 -7.22 2.62
N LYS A 86 22.99 -5.93 2.85
CA LYS A 86 22.32 -5.17 3.91
C LYS A 86 20.83 -4.99 3.62
N ALA A 87 20.45 -4.70 2.37
CA ALA A 87 19.05 -4.56 1.99
C ALA A 87 18.28 -5.85 2.28
N LYS A 88 18.86 -7.02 1.96
CA LYS A 88 18.28 -8.34 2.28
C LYS A 88 18.18 -8.60 3.78
N ALA A 89 19.18 -8.18 4.56
CA ALA A 89 19.13 -8.27 6.02
C ALA A 89 17.99 -7.40 6.61
N PHE A 90 17.78 -6.19 6.07
CA PHE A 90 16.65 -5.35 6.47
C PHE A 90 15.30 -5.91 5.99
N GLN A 91 15.22 -6.51 4.80
CA GLN A 91 14.01 -7.20 4.35
C GLN A 91 13.59 -8.28 5.36
N THR A 92 14.55 -9.06 5.87
CA THR A 92 14.28 -10.08 6.89
C THR A 92 13.69 -9.46 8.18
N GLN A 93 14.16 -8.28 8.58
CA GLN A 93 13.61 -7.55 9.73
C GLN A 93 12.19 -7.03 9.46
N ILE A 94 11.93 -6.53 8.24
CA ILE A 94 10.59 -6.13 7.81
C ILE A 94 9.64 -7.34 7.86
N ASP A 95 10.05 -8.48 7.33
CA ASP A 95 9.24 -9.70 7.31
C ASP A 95 8.91 -10.17 8.74
N ALA A 96 9.91 -10.18 9.63
CA ALA A 96 9.70 -10.49 11.04
C ALA A 96 8.72 -9.51 11.70
N TYR A 97 8.86 -8.21 11.44
CA TYR A 97 7.96 -7.19 11.97
C TYR A 97 6.52 -7.37 11.44
N LYS A 98 6.34 -7.61 10.14
CA LYS A 98 5.03 -7.89 9.54
C LYS A 98 4.35 -9.07 10.23
N LEU A 99 5.08 -10.15 10.52
CA LEU A 99 4.54 -11.29 11.26
C LEU A 99 4.02 -10.91 12.65
N THR A 100 4.71 -10.02 13.37
CA THR A 100 4.23 -9.53 14.68
C THR A 100 2.90 -8.76 14.56
N ILE A 101 2.75 -7.92 13.53
CA ILE A 101 1.50 -7.21 13.26
C ILE A 101 0.38 -8.20 12.93
N VAL A 102 0.65 -9.17 12.03
CA VAL A 102 -0.33 -10.20 11.65
C VAL A 102 -0.78 -10.99 12.89
N GLN A 103 0.14 -11.35 13.78
CA GLN A 103 -0.20 -12.02 15.05
C GLN A 103 -1.07 -11.14 15.94
N GLY A 104 -0.73 -9.86 16.10
CA GLY A 104 -1.53 -8.90 16.85
C GLY A 104 -2.93 -8.69 16.26
N LEU A 105 -3.06 -8.69 14.93
CA LEU A 105 -4.37 -8.64 14.24
C LEU A 105 -5.17 -9.92 14.50
N LYS A 106 -4.54 -11.10 14.44
CA LYS A 106 -5.19 -12.38 14.77
C LYS A 106 -5.73 -12.40 16.20
N GLN A 107 -4.96 -11.88 17.16
CA GLN A 107 -5.37 -11.78 18.57
C GLN A 107 -6.53 -10.81 18.77
N ARG A 108 -6.51 -9.64 18.11
CA ARG A 108 -7.58 -8.63 18.22
C ARG A 108 -8.86 -9.04 17.51
N HIS A 109 -8.76 -9.85 16.46
CA HIS A 109 -9.89 -10.29 15.64
C HIS A 109 -9.96 -11.82 15.57
N PRO A 110 -10.25 -12.51 16.69
CA PRO A 110 -10.26 -13.98 16.74
C PRO A 110 -11.41 -14.61 15.94
N GLN A 111 -12.45 -13.84 15.61
CA GLN A 111 -13.61 -14.33 14.90
C GLN A 111 -13.24 -14.73 13.46
N PRO A 112 -13.78 -15.83 12.91
CA PRO A 112 -13.53 -16.26 11.53
C PRO A 112 -14.35 -15.41 10.54
N ARG A 113 -14.04 -14.13 10.46
CA ARG A 113 -14.62 -13.14 9.53
C ARG A 113 -13.61 -12.03 9.25
N ILE A 114 -13.90 -11.25 8.21
CA ILE A 114 -13.33 -9.91 8.02
C ILE A 114 -14.30 -8.83 8.50
N PHE A 115 -13.78 -7.63 8.68
CA PHE A 115 -14.50 -6.46 9.17
C PHE A 115 -14.33 -5.28 8.20
N THR A 116 -15.29 -4.35 8.21
CA THR A 116 -15.28 -3.18 7.30
C THR A 116 -14.08 -2.26 7.51
N ASP A 117 -13.57 -2.16 8.74
CA ASP A 117 -12.36 -1.38 9.07
C ASP A 117 -11.11 -1.90 8.34
N GLN A 118 -11.04 -3.19 8.06
CA GLN A 118 -9.96 -3.79 7.27
C GLN A 118 -10.02 -3.34 5.81
N ALA A 119 -11.22 -3.22 5.23
CA ALA A 119 -11.39 -2.64 3.90
C ALA A 119 -11.00 -1.15 3.88
N VAL A 120 -11.39 -0.40 4.92
CA VAL A 120 -10.99 1.02 5.07
C VAL A 120 -9.48 1.16 5.19
N SER A 121 -8.83 0.29 5.97
CA SER A 121 -7.37 0.29 6.14
C SER A 121 -6.66 0.00 4.82
N ILE A 122 -7.11 -0.98 4.05
CA ILE A 122 -6.54 -1.31 2.74
C ILE A 122 -6.78 -0.18 1.74
N ASN A 123 -7.97 0.45 1.73
CA ASN A 123 -8.23 1.61 0.89
C ASN A 123 -7.30 2.79 1.25
N GLY A 124 -7.05 2.99 2.55
CA GLY A 124 -6.08 3.98 3.02
C GLY A 124 -4.66 3.68 2.53
N CYS A 125 -4.26 2.41 2.53
CA CYS A 125 -3.00 1.98 1.94
C CYS A 125 -2.94 2.26 0.44
N TYR A 126 -3.96 1.86 -0.32
CA TYR A 126 -4.02 2.10 -1.77
C TYR A 126 -4.02 3.58 -2.13
N SER A 127 -4.67 4.43 -1.33
CA SER A 127 -4.67 5.88 -1.53
C SER A 127 -3.29 6.50 -1.34
N LYS A 128 -2.45 5.95 -0.45
CA LYS A 128 -1.08 6.42 -0.21
C LYS A 128 -0.09 5.95 -1.28
N ALA A 129 -0.31 4.77 -1.85
CA ALA A 129 0.56 4.15 -2.85
C ALA A 129 -0.28 3.50 -3.96
N PRO A 130 -0.94 4.30 -4.81
CA PRO A 130 -1.84 3.75 -5.82
C PRO A 130 -1.05 3.01 -6.91
N MET A 131 -1.60 1.88 -7.36
CA MET A 131 -1.16 1.24 -8.60
C MET A 131 -1.57 2.08 -9.82
N SER A 132 -1.17 1.64 -11.01
CA SER A 132 -1.58 2.25 -12.28
C SER A 132 -3.11 2.36 -12.42
N ALA A 133 -3.56 3.33 -13.22
CA ALA A 133 -4.99 3.66 -13.34
C ALA A 133 -5.87 2.46 -13.77
N ASP A 134 -5.34 1.56 -14.60
CA ASP A 134 -6.00 0.32 -15.03
C ASP A 134 -6.25 -0.68 -13.90
N LYS A 135 -5.48 -0.62 -12.82
CA LYS A 135 -5.64 -1.47 -11.62
C LYS A 135 -6.62 -0.92 -10.59
N THR A 136 -6.98 0.36 -10.70
CA THR A 136 -7.90 1.01 -9.77
C THR A 136 -9.29 0.37 -9.75
N PRO A 137 -9.92 0.02 -10.88
CA PRO A 137 -11.21 -0.69 -10.87
C PRO A 137 -11.14 -2.04 -10.16
N VAL A 138 -10.04 -2.79 -10.34
CA VAL A 138 -9.83 -4.10 -9.71
C VAL A 138 -9.73 -3.96 -8.19
N MET A 139 -8.95 -3.00 -7.70
CA MET A 139 -8.85 -2.73 -6.25
C MET A 139 -10.19 -2.26 -5.69
N LYS A 140 -10.93 -1.42 -6.43
CA LYS A 140 -12.26 -0.97 -6.02
C LYS A 140 -13.23 -2.14 -5.87
N GLU A 141 -13.26 -3.04 -6.85
CA GLU A 141 -14.09 -4.26 -6.79
C GLU A 141 -13.74 -5.13 -5.58
N ALA A 142 -12.44 -5.32 -5.31
CA ALA A 142 -12.00 -6.07 -4.14
C ALA A 142 -12.45 -5.42 -2.82
N LEU A 143 -12.32 -4.10 -2.69
CA LEU A 143 -12.76 -3.35 -1.49
C LEU A 143 -14.28 -3.43 -1.29
N GLU A 144 -15.06 -3.27 -2.36
CA GLU A 144 -16.52 -3.42 -2.30
C GLU A 144 -16.92 -4.85 -1.92
N THR A 145 -16.20 -5.85 -2.44
CA THR A 145 -16.39 -7.27 -2.11
C THR A 145 -16.04 -7.55 -0.65
N MET A 146 -14.97 -6.96 -0.12
CA MET A 146 -14.63 -7.05 1.30
C MET A 146 -15.76 -6.49 2.17
N VAL A 147 -16.33 -5.33 1.81
CA VAL A 147 -17.46 -4.74 2.55
C VAL A 147 -18.70 -5.63 2.49
N LYS A 148 -18.98 -6.25 1.33
CA LYS A 148 -20.05 -7.24 1.16
C LYS A 148 -19.85 -8.43 2.11
N LEU A 149 -18.67 -9.06 2.11
CA LEU A 149 -18.38 -10.22 2.98
C LEU A 149 -18.35 -9.85 4.47
N ALA A 150 -17.90 -8.65 4.83
CA ALA A 150 -17.91 -8.16 6.21
C ALA A 150 -19.33 -8.08 6.80
N LYS A 151 -20.36 -7.81 5.97
CA LYS A 151 -21.77 -7.77 6.37
C LYS A 151 -22.41 -9.15 6.56
N GLN A 152 -21.80 -10.21 6.02
CA GLN A 152 -22.24 -11.59 6.24
C GLN A 152 -21.74 -12.16 7.57
N GLY A 153 -20.90 -11.41 8.26
CA GLY A 153 -20.19 -11.81 9.46
C GLY A 153 -21.07 -11.91 10.68
#